data_AF-A0A260YY36-F1
#
_entry.id   AF-A0A260YY36-F1
#
_cell.length_a   1.000
_cell.length_b   1.000
_cell.length_c   1.000
_cell.angle_alpha   90.00
_cell.angle_beta   90.00
_cell.angle_gamma   90.00
#
_symmetry.space_group_name_H-M   'P 1'
#
loop_
_entity.id
_entity.type
_entity.pdbx_description
1 polymer ?
#
loop_
_entity_poly.entity_id
_entity_poly.type
_entity_poly.pdbx_seq_one_letter_code
_entity_poly.pdbx_strand_id
1 'polypeptide(L)'
;MNSSSLSSCASSTEFERLSSWHLVICQTSYLIAILITFISTYSAIEMVWCKSIFQKSTKFLILLNLFYANLHQVSYGIEACQLLHKHYFMLDSPCRVLQYDLNCAPYFQFLIAEVSGMFLCQTGLVIERACATFYKNFEKTTSTTVTVLISLLVVVISSCTGRLLLWDDPLTGYSFSCVSFPKPSINRAYGFYIVCSLVTFFNLVTTILIMRYNKKLEYATRFKVGARFRKREAIESTETVCFLALSQFVLMFFYCGA
;
A
#
# COMPACT_ATOMS: atom_id res chain seq x y z
N MET A 1 -17.75 31.78 -22.87
CA MET A 1 -18.92 31.45 -22.04
C MET A 1 -19.82 30.52 -22.83
N ASN A 2 -19.80 29.23 -22.47
CA ASN A 2 -20.88 28.25 -22.66
C ASN A 2 -20.35 26.93 -22.08
N SER A 3 -20.26 26.88 -20.75
CA SER A 3 -20.03 25.65 -20.01
C SER A 3 -21.39 25.01 -19.72
N SER A 4 -21.98 24.37 -20.73
CA SER A 4 -23.06 23.42 -20.50
C SER A 4 -22.46 22.19 -19.81
N SER A 5 -22.39 22.24 -18.47
CA SER A 5 -22.09 21.07 -17.66
C SER A 5 -23.14 20.02 -17.93
N LEU A 6 -22.76 18.95 -18.63
CA LEU A 6 -23.57 17.75 -18.74
C LEU A 6 -23.70 17.17 -17.32
N SER A 7 -24.75 17.54 -16.59
CA SER A 7 -24.98 17.07 -15.22
C SER A 7 -25.67 15.71 -15.31
N SER A 8 -24.89 14.63 -15.24
CA SER A 8 -25.47 13.30 -15.00
C SER A 8 -25.97 13.27 -13.57
N CYS A 9 -27.24 12.90 -13.37
CA CYS A 9 -27.80 12.70 -12.04
C CYS A 9 -27.55 11.27 -11.56
N ALA A 10 -27.37 11.08 -10.25
CA ALA A 10 -27.26 9.75 -9.66
C ALA A 10 -28.53 8.93 -9.90
N SER A 11 -28.37 7.64 -10.21
CA SER A 11 -29.51 6.72 -10.25
C SER A 11 -30.08 6.49 -8.85
N SER A 12 -31.33 6.02 -8.75
CA SER A 12 -31.99 5.78 -7.46
C SER A 12 -31.23 4.78 -6.58
N THR A 13 -30.73 3.69 -7.17
CA THR A 13 -29.92 2.67 -6.48
C THR A 13 -28.59 3.19 -5.97
N GLU A 14 -27.96 4.08 -6.74
CA GLU A 14 -26.71 4.75 -6.42
C GLU A 14 -26.89 5.72 -5.24
N PHE A 15 -28.01 6.45 -5.26
CA PHE A 15 -28.40 7.38 -4.21
C PHE A 15 -28.76 6.66 -2.90
N GLU A 16 -29.48 5.54 -2.96
CA GLU A 16 -29.78 4.70 -1.79
C GLU A 16 -28.51 4.19 -1.10
N ARG A 17 -27.49 3.79 -1.87
CA ARG A 17 -26.18 3.40 -1.32
C ARG A 17 -25.50 4.56 -0.59
N LEU A 18 -25.54 5.76 -1.16
CA LEU A 18 -24.97 6.96 -0.53
C LEU A 18 -25.72 7.35 0.76
N SER A 19 -27.05 7.25 0.75
CA SER A 19 -27.91 7.58 1.90
C SER A 19 -27.88 6.49 2.98
N SER A 20 -27.30 5.32 2.71
CA SER A 20 -27.29 4.21 3.65
C SER A 20 -26.43 4.47 4.90
N TRP A 21 -26.94 4.05 6.06
CA TRP A 21 -26.15 3.99 7.31
C TRP A 21 -24.97 3.01 7.21
N HIS A 22 -25.07 2.02 6.32
CA HIS A 22 -23.97 1.11 6.03
C HIS A 22 -22.74 1.88 5.54
N LEU A 23 -22.92 2.83 4.61
CA LEU A 23 -21.82 3.68 4.15
C LEU A 23 -21.20 4.48 5.30
N VAL A 24 -22.03 5.10 6.14
CA VAL A 24 -21.54 5.90 7.29
C VAL A 24 -20.70 5.06 8.23
N ILE A 25 -21.16 3.87 8.61
CA ILE A 25 -20.43 2.95 9.49
C ILE A 25 -19.11 2.54 8.85
N CYS A 26 -19.11 2.14 7.57
CA CYS A 26 -17.90 1.77 6.86
C CYS A 26 -16.89 2.93 6.81
N GLN A 27 -17.29 4.12 6.37
CA GLN A 27 -16.38 5.27 6.26
C GLN A 27 -15.84 5.72 7.63
N THR A 28 -16.69 5.70 8.66
CA THR A 28 -16.26 6.02 10.04
C THR A 28 -15.26 4.99 10.56
N SER A 29 -15.50 3.69 10.29
CA SER A 29 -14.57 2.63 10.67
C SER A 29 -13.20 2.77 9.98
N TYR A 30 -13.18 3.18 8.70
CA TYR A 30 -11.95 3.47 7.98
C TYR A 30 -11.20 4.66 8.59
N LEU A 31 -11.88 5.74 8.94
CA LEU A 31 -11.26 6.90 9.60
C LEU A 31 -10.64 6.54 10.95
N ILE A 32 -11.30 5.68 11.75
CA ILE A 32 -10.73 5.17 13.00
C ILE A 32 -9.47 4.33 12.72
N ALA A 33 -9.51 3.44 11.72
CA ALA A 33 -8.36 2.63 11.33
C ALA A 33 -7.18 3.49 10.83
N ILE A 34 -7.46 4.56 10.09
CA ILE A 34 -6.47 5.56 9.65
C ILE A 34 -5.82 6.23 10.86
N LEU A 35 -6.60 6.69 11.84
CA LEU A 35 -6.07 7.31 13.08
C LEU A 35 -5.16 6.36 13.85
N ILE A 36 -5.59 5.10 14.03
CA ILE A 36 -4.78 4.06 14.69
C ILE A 36 -3.48 3.83 13.91
N THR A 37 -3.53 3.83 12.59
CA THR A 37 -2.37 3.63 11.72
C THR A 37 -1.36 4.77 11.85
N PHE A 38 -1.81 6.03 11.94
CA PHE A 38 -0.92 7.17 12.19
C PHE A 38 -0.22 7.08 13.53
N ILE A 39 -0.96 6.78 14.61
CA ILE A 39 -0.39 6.61 15.95
C ILE A 39 0.62 5.46 15.96
N SER A 40 0.25 4.32 15.35
CA SER A 40 1.11 3.14 15.27
C SER A 40 2.37 3.39 14.42
N THR A 41 2.27 4.22 13.37
CA THR A 41 3.41 4.60 12.54
C THR A 41 4.45 5.36 13.35
N TYR A 42 4.04 6.28 14.22
CA TYR A 42 4.98 7.01 15.08
C TYR A 42 5.79 6.05 15.96
N SER A 43 5.13 5.11 16.65
CA SER A 43 5.80 4.09 17.45
C SER A 43 6.68 3.16 16.60
N ALA A 44 6.25 2.82 15.39
CA ALA A 44 7.04 1.99 14.47
C ALA A 44 8.32 2.70 14.00
N ILE A 45 8.24 3.99 13.69
CA ILE A 45 9.39 4.81 13.30
C ILE A 45 10.40 4.89 14.45
N GLU A 46 9.94 5.16 15.67
CA GLU A 46 10.78 5.17 16.86
C GLU A 46 11.48 3.83 17.07
N MET A 47 10.74 2.72 16.99
CA MET A 47 11.29 1.37 17.12
C MET A 47 12.37 1.08 16.06
N VAL A 48 12.12 1.44 14.80
CA VAL A 48 13.07 1.23 13.69
C VAL A 48 14.33 2.08 13.87
N TRP A 49 14.20 3.32 14.33
CA TRP A 49 15.36 4.18 14.57
C TRP A 49 16.20 3.70 15.75
N CYS A 50 15.56 3.35 16.87
CA CYS A 50 16.23 2.92 18.10
C CYS A 50 16.87 1.53 18.01
N LYS A 51 16.39 0.65 17.11
CA LYS A 51 17.00 -0.66 16.85
C LYS A 51 18.37 -0.50 16.16
N SER A 52 19.45 -0.54 16.94
CA SER A 52 20.83 -0.50 16.42
C SER A 52 21.20 -1.71 15.55
N ILE A 53 20.47 -2.81 15.73
CA ILE A 53 20.68 -4.09 15.04
C ILE A 53 20.32 -4.01 13.55
N PHE A 54 19.48 -3.07 13.10
CA PHE A 54 19.14 -2.97 11.68
C PHE A 54 20.17 -2.16 10.89
N GLN A 55 20.64 -2.72 9.78
CA GLN A 55 21.40 -2.00 8.79
C GLN A 55 20.67 -0.75 8.31
N LYS A 56 21.42 0.34 8.08
CA LYS A 56 20.86 1.61 7.59
C LYS A 56 20.02 1.45 6.31
N SER A 57 20.47 0.58 5.40
CA SER A 57 19.78 0.29 4.15
C SER A 57 18.39 -0.33 4.39
N THR A 58 18.28 -1.27 5.34
CA THR A 58 17.00 -1.85 5.78
C THR A 58 16.07 -0.81 6.34
N LYS A 59 16.59 0.06 7.24
CA LYS A 59 15.80 1.13 7.85
C LYS A 59 15.21 2.03 6.77
N PHE A 60 16.00 2.36 5.75
CA PHE A 60 15.53 3.17 4.62
C PHE A 60 14.36 2.52 3.88
N LEU A 61 14.44 1.23 3.53
CA LEU A 61 13.33 0.54 2.85
C LEU A 61 12.07 0.42 3.72
N ILE A 62 12.23 0.18 5.03
CA ILE A 62 11.11 0.16 5.97
C ILE A 62 10.46 1.54 6.05
N LEU A 63 11.25 2.61 6.15
CA LEU A 63 10.74 3.98 6.18
C LEU A 63 10.06 4.36 4.86
N LEU A 64 10.59 3.94 3.71
CA LEU A 64 9.95 4.15 2.41
C LEU A 64 8.59 3.44 2.32
N ASN A 65 8.49 2.22 2.86
CA ASN A 65 7.22 1.49 2.92
C ASN A 65 6.21 2.20 3.82
N LEU A 66 6.63 2.64 5.01
CA LEU A 66 5.79 3.42 5.93
C LEU A 66 5.34 4.74 5.30
N PHE A 67 6.20 5.39 4.52
CA PHE A 67 5.85 6.60 3.78
C PHE A 67 4.71 6.35 2.79
N TYR A 68 4.81 5.33 1.94
CA TYR A 68 3.73 4.95 1.02
C TYR A 68 2.44 4.57 1.75
N ALA A 69 2.55 3.83 2.86
CA ALA A 69 1.40 3.47 3.66
C ALA A 69 0.69 4.71 4.23
N ASN A 70 1.43 5.68 4.77
CA ASN A 70 0.84 6.90 5.31
C ASN A 70 0.23 7.78 4.22
N LEU A 71 0.90 7.93 3.07
CA LEU A 71 0.34 8.62 1.92
C LEU A 71 -1.01 8.01 1.51
N HIS A 72 -1.06 6.69 1.38
CA HIS A 72 -2.27 5.96 1.07
C HIS A 72 -3.41 6.22 2.06
N GLN A 73 -3.10 6.20 3.37
CA GLN A 73 -4.09 6.48 4.42
C GLN A 73 -4.58 7.94 4.39
N VAL A 74 -3.70 8.91 4.09
CA VAL A 74 -4.10 10.32 3.91
C VAL A 74 -5.06 10.44 2.73
N SER A 75 -4.67 9.90 1.57
CA SER A 75 -5.48 9.93 0.36
C SER A 75 -6.86 9.31 0.64
N TYR A 76 -6.93 8.06 1.10
CA TYR A 76 -8.20 7.43 1.45
C TYR A 76 -9.02 8.20 2.49
N GLY A 77 -8.36 8.80 3.49
CA GLY A 77 -9.02 9.61 4.51
C GLY A 77 -9.73 10.84 3.93
N ILE A 78 -9.12 11.51 2.96
CA ILE A 78 -9.74 12.64 2.25
C ILE A 78 -11.03 12.18 1.57
N GLU A 79 -11.01 11.05 0.87
CA GLU A 79 -12.19 10.53 0.15
C GLU A 79 -13.28 10.02 1.10
N ALA A 80 -12.91 9.35 2.20
CA ALA A 80 -13.85 8.95 3.23
C ALA A 80 -14.58 10.17 3.84
N CYS A 81 -13.84 11.24 4.14
CA CYS A 81 -14.42 12.51 4.60
C CYS A 81 -15.34 13.15 3.54
N GLN A 82 -14.94 13.15 2.26
CA GLN A 82 -15.77 13.68 1.18
C GLN A 82 -17.07 12.88 1.01
N LEU A 83 -17.03 11.54 1.12
CA LEU A 83 -18.22 10.69 1.06
C LEU A 83 -19.17 10.95 2.24
N LEU A 84 -18.64 11.10 3.46
CA LEU A 84 -19.45 11.48 4.63
C LEU A 84 -20.05 12.88 4.47
N HIS A 85 -19.28 13.84 3.95
CA HIS A 85 -19.79 15.18 3.67
C HIS A 85 -20.95 15.14 2.65
N LYS A 86 -20.81 14.34 1.58
CA LYS A 86 -21.89 14.14 0.59
C LYS A 86 -23.13 13.53 1.23
N HIS A 87 -22.96 12.54 2.11
CA HIS A 87 -24.05 11.92 2.86
C HIS A 87 -24.78 12.91 3.78
N TYR A 88 -24.06 13.75 4.54
CA TYR A 88 -24.72 14.62 5.52
C TYR A 88 -25.26 15.93 4.93
N PHE A 89 -24.67 16.44 3.83
CA PHE A 89 -24.93 17.82 3.37
C PHE A 89 -25.36 17.94 1.92
N MET A 90 -25.30 16.87 1.11
CA MET A 90 -25.57 16.95 -0.33
C MET A 90 -26.67 16.00 -0.83
N LEU A 91 -27.38 15.31 0.07
CA LEU A 91 -28.49 14.42 -0.29
C LEU A 91 -29.63 15.16 -1.03
N ASP A 92 -29.85 16.44 -0.75
CA ASP A 92 -30.90 17.23 -1.41
C ASP A 92 -30.60 17.58 -2.89
N SER A 93 -29.41 17.23 -3.39
CA SER A 93 -28.93 17.64 -4.72
C SER A 93 -28.33 16.51 -5.57
N PRO A 94 -29.12 15.49 -5.96
CA PRO A 94 -28.61 14.24 -6.57
C PRO A 94 -27.79 14.41 -7.85
N CYS A 95 -27.94 15.54 -8.56
CA CYS A 95 -27.18 15.85 -9.78
C CYS A 95 -25.82 16.53 -9.54
N ARG A 96 -25.50 16.92 -8.30
CA ARG A 96 -24.23 17.58 -7.93
C ARG A 96 -23.28 16.67 -7.14
N VAL A 97 -23.75 15.49 -6.74
CA VAL A 97 -23.01 14.58 -5.86
C VAL A 97 -21.97 13.74 -6.63
N LEU A 98 -22.24 13.51 -7.92
CA LEU A 98 -21.35 12.79 -8.81
C LEU A 98 -20.17 13.65 -9.28
N GLN A 99 -18.99 13.05 -9.35
CA GLN A 99 -17.78 13.61 -9.91
C GLN A 99 -17.52 12.99 -11.28
N TYR A 100 -17.00 13.80 -12.20
CA TYR A 100 -16.62 13.34 -13.53
C TYR A 100 -15.29 12.59 -13.48
N ASP A 101 -15.23 11.40 -14.10
CA ASP A 101 -14.08 10.50 -13.99
C ASP A 101 -12.77 11.16 -14.47
N LEU A 102 -12.81 12.01 -15.51
CA LEU A 102 -11.64 12.76 -15.98
C LEU A 102 -11.03 13.67 -14.90
N ASN A 103 -11.86 14.29 -14.07
CA ASN A 103 -11.40 15.16 -12.98
C ASN A 103 -10.83 14.33 -11.82
N CYS A 104 -11.33 13.10 -11.64
CA CYS A 104 -10.85 12.15 -10.63
C CYS A 104 -9.58 11.40 -11.06
N ALA A 105 -9.32 11.28 -12.37
CA ALA A 105 -8.21 10.52 -12.91
C ALA A 105 -6.83 10.81 -12.29
N PRO A 106 -6.38 12.07 -12.11
CA PRO A 106 -5.08 12.33 -11.49
C PRO A 106 -5.02 11.84 -10.04
N TYR A 107 -6.11 12.02 -9.29
CA TYR A 107 -6.22 11.56 -7.91
C TYR A 107 -6.19 10.03 -7.84
N PHE A 108 -6.97 9.37 -8.69
CA PHE A 108 -6.99 7.92 -8.80
C PHE A 108 -5.61 7.34 -9.19
N GLN A 109 -4.93 7.94 -10.17
CA GLN A 109 -3.58 7.52 -10.57
C GLN A 109 -2.58 7.62 -9.41
N PHE A 110 -2.66 8.69 -8.63
CA PHE A 110 -1.84 8.89 -7.44
C PHE A 110 -2.12 7.82 -6.39
N LEU A 111 -3.39 7.53 -6.12
CA LEU A 111 -3.81 6.49 -5.20
C LEU A 111 -3.30 5.09 -5.60
N ILE A 112 -3.38 4.74 -6.89
CA ILE A 112 -2.82 3.49 -7.41
C ILE A 112 -1.28 3.46 -7.31
N ALA A 113 -0.61 4.60 -7.48
CA ALA A 113 0.83 4.70 -7.25
C ALA A 113 1.18 4.42 -5.77
N GLU A 114 0.37 4.89 -4.82
CA GLU A 114 0.60 4.59 -3.39
C GLU A 114 0.42 3.10 -3.08
N VAL A 115 -0.68 2.51 -3.58
CA VAL A 115 -0.99 1.08 -3.46
C VAL A 115 0.15 0.25 -4.00
N SER A 116 0.56 0.47 -5.25
CA SER A 116 1.69 -0.24 -5.87
C SER A 116 3.01 -0.01 -5.13
N GLY A 117 3.27 1.21 -4.63
CA GLY A 117 4.42 1.55 -3.82
C GLY A 117 4.55 0.66 -2.57
N MET A 118 3.46 0.45 -1.82
CA MET A 118 3.46 -0.43 -0.64
C MET A 118 3.87 -1.87 -0.98
N PHE A 119 3.31 -2.45 -2.05
CA PHE A 119 3.61 -3.85 -2.43
C PHE A 119 5.01 -4.02 -3.01
N LEU A 120 5.46 -3.06 -3.82
CA LEU A 120 6.80 -3.09 -4.38
C LEU A 120 7.86 -2.87 -3.29
N CYS A 121 7.61 -1.98 -2.32
CA CYS A 121 8.46 -1.82 -1.13
C CYS A 121 8.58 -3.13 -0.35
N GLN A 122 7.45 -3.80 -0.09
CA GLN A 122 7.43 -5.08 0.60
C GLN A 122 8.24 -6.14 -0.16
N THR A 123 8.02 -6.25 -1.48
CA THR A 123 8.79 -7.17 -2.34
C THR A 123 10.28 -6.85 -2.30
N GLY A 124 10.63 -5.55 -2.34
CA GLY A 124 11.99 -5.06 -2.19
C GLY A 124 12.64 -5.46 -0.87
N LEU A 125 11.90 -5.37 0.24
CA LEU A 125 12.36 -5.85 1.55
C LEU A 125 12.65 -7.36 1.53
N VAL A 126 11.78 -8.17 0.90
CA VAL A 126 12.01 -9.61 0.76
C VAL A 126 13.25 -9.91 -0.06
N ILE A 127 13.44 -9.23 -1.20
CA ILE A 127 14.62 -9.37 -2.06
C ILE A 127 15.88 -9.02 -1.29
N GLU A 128 15.88 -7.89 -0.57
CA GLU A 128 17.04 -7.45 0.18
C GLU A 128 17.36 -8.41 1.34
N ARG A 129 16.35 -8.96 2.04
CA ARG A 129 16.55 -10.03 3.05
C ARG A 129 17.11 -11.31 2.42
N ALA A 130 16.65 -11.67 1.22
CA ALA A 130 17.17 -12.83 0.48
C ALA A 130 18.64 -12.63 0.10
N CYS A 131 19.01 -11.46 -0.42
CA CYS A 131 20.39 -11.09 -0.71
C CYS A 131 21.27 -11.16 0.55
N ALA A 132 20.83 -10.57 1.67
CA ALA A 132 21.56 -10.62 2.94
C ALA A 132 21.74 -12.06 3.48
N THR A 133 20.83 -12.96 3.14
CA THR A 133 20.84 -14.35 3.61
C THR A 133 21.74 -15.25 2.76
N PHE A 134 21.64 -15.14 1.43
CA PHE A 134 22.29 -16.06 0.49
C PHE A 134 23.60 -15.52 -0.11
N TYR A 135 23.81 -14.21 -0.13
CA TYR A 135 25.02 -13.61 -0.67
C TYR A 135 26.11 -13.49 0.41
N LYS A 136 27.22 -14.21 0.23
CA LYS A 136 28.30 -14.30 1.24
C LYS A 136 29.00 -12.95 1.50
N ASN A 137 29.08 -12.08 0.50
CA ASN A 137 29.77 -10.78 0.57
C ASN A 137 28.78 -9.62 0.61
N PHE A 138 27.67 -9.78 1.36
CA PHE A 138 26.70 -8.72 1.56
C PHE A 138 27.23 -7.70 2.58
N GLU A 139 28.17 -6.88 2.13
CA GLU A 139 28.78 -5.81 2.90
C GLU A 139 27.99 -4.51 2.80
N LYS A 140 28.42 -3.49 3.55
CA LYS A 140 27.73 -2.19 3.63
C LYS A 140 27.53 -1.56 2.24
N THR A 141 28.56 -1.54 1.40
CA THR A 141 28.49 -0.96 0.05
C THR A 141 27.50 -1.70 -0.83
N THR A 142 27.60 -3.03 -0.90
CA THR A 142 26.68 -3.88 -1.69
C THR A 142 25.23 -3.73 -1.23
N SER A 143 24.99 -3.73 0.08
CA SER A 143 23.65 -3.53 0.65
C SER A 143 23.07 -2.17 0.29
N THR A 144 23.87 -1.10 0.36
CA THR A 144 23.43 0.24 -0.04
C THR A 144 23.11 0.28 -1.53
N THR A 145 23.95 -0.29 -2.40
CA THR A 145 23.68 -0.34 -3.85
C THR A 145 22.38 -1.09 -4.16
N VAL A 146 22.20 -2.29 -3.59
CA VAL A 146 20.97 -3.09 -3.77
C VAL A 146 19.75 -2.31 -3.30
N THR A 147 19.84 -1.66 -2.14
CA THR A 147 18.74 -0.87 -1.60
C THR A 147 18.38 0.33 -2.48
N VAL A 148 19.38 1.08 -2.95
CA VAL A 148 19.15 2.23 -3.84
C VAL A 148 18.50 1.79 -5.15
N LEU A 149 18.96 0.68 -5.74
CA LEU A 149 18.36 0.12 -6.95
C LEU A 149 16.90 -0.29 -6.72
N ILE A 150 16.62 -1.00 -5.62
CA ILE A 150 15.26 -1.40 -5.25
C ILE A 150 14.38 -0.16 -5.07
N SER A 151 14.80 0.84 -4.30
CA SER A 151 14.03 2.04 -4.06
C SER A 151 13.75 2.84 -5.33
N LEU A 152 14.73 2.94 -6.23
CA LEU A 152 14.54 3.60 -7.52
C LEU A 152 13.51 2.85 -8.37
N LEU A 153 13.60 1.53 -8.45
CA LEU A 153 12.61 0.70 -9.16
C LEU A 153 11.21 0.85 -8.56
N VAL A 154 11.08 0.84 -7.23
CA VAL A 154 9.81 1.06 -6.53
C VAL A 154 9.20 2.39 -6.95
N VAL A 155 9.96 3.49 -6.87
CA VAL A 155 9.45 4.83 -7.18
C VAL A 155 9.03 4.96 -8.64
N VAL A 156 9.83 4.43 -9.57
CA VAL A 156 9.53 4.49 -11.01
C VAL A 156 8.30 3.65 -11.35
N ILE A 157 8.27 2.38 -10.95
CA ILE A 157 7.18 1.47 -11.31
C ILE A 157 5.88 1.93 -10.65
N SER A 158 5.91 2.35 -9.38
CA SER A 158 4.70 2.85 -8.70
C SER A 158 4.12 4.08 -9.39
N SER A 159 4.96 5.06 -9.71
CA SER A 159 4.52 6.29 -10.40
C SER A 159 3.90 6.02 -11.77
N CYS A 160 4.35 4.97 -12.47
CA CYS A 160 3.80 4.59 -13.78
C CYS A 160 2.52 3.75 -13.68
N THR A 161 2.30 3.03 -12.58
CA THR A 161 1.24 2.01 -12.48
C THR A 161 -0.16 2.61 -12.70
N GLY A 162 -0.48 3.75 -12.08
CA GLY A 162 -1.78 4.39 -12.24
C GLY A 162 -2.07 4.80 -13.69
N ARG A 163 -1.07 5.33 -14.40
CA ARG A 163 -1.20 5.72 -15.82
C ARG A 163 -1.39 4.51 -16.74
N LEU A 164 -0.66 3.42 -16.48
CA LEU A 164 -0.80 2.18 -17.23
C LEU A 164 -2.20 1.56 -17.03
N LEU A 165 -2.77 1.69 -15.83
CA LEU A 165 -4.08 1.13 -15.52
C LEU A 165 -5.22 1.84 -16.27
N LEU A 166 -5.10 3.16 -16.43
CA LEU A 166 -6.05 4.00 -17.17
C LEU A 166 -5.68 4.17 -18.65
N TRP A 167 -4.69 3.45 -19.14
CA TRP A 167 -4.22 3.56 -20.51
C TRP A 167 -5.38 3.32 -21.49
N ASP A 168 -5.61 4.18 -22.47
CA ASP A 168 -6.74 4.10 -23.41
C ASP A 168 -8.16 4.17 -22.78
N ASP A 169 -8.31 4.61 -21.53
CA ASP A 169 -9.66 4.86 -20.95
C ASP A 169 -10.17 6.25 -21.37
N PRO A 170 -11.36 6.35 -21.99
CA PRO A 170 -11.94 7.64 -22.37
C PRO A 170 -12.40 8.50 -21.17
N LEU A 171 -12.51 7.93 -19.96
CA LEU A 171 -12.84 8.62 -18.71
C LEU A 171 -14.12 9.47 -18.78
N THR A 172 -15.13 8.99 -19.50
CA THR A 172 -16.41 9.70 -19.73
C THR A 172 -17.49 9.40 -18.68
N GLY A 173 -17.15 8.64 -17.64
CA GLY A 173 -18.09 8.23 -16.60
C GLY A 173 -18.26 9.25 -15.47
N TYR A 174 -19.16 8.92 -14.56
CA TYR A 174 -19.43 9.68 -13.35
C TYR A 174 -19.48 8.72 -12.16
N SER A 175 -18.85 9.15 -11.05
CA SER A 175 -18.66 8.33 -9.85
C SER A 175 -18.88 9.16 -8.58
N PHE A 176 -19.27 8.52 -7.47
CA PHE A 176 -19.45 9.20 -6.19
C PHE A 176 -18.14 9.53 -5.47
N SER A 177 -17.05 8.88 -5.84
CA SER A 177 -15.74 9.06 -5.24
C SER A 177 -14.67 8.82 -6.29
N CYS A 178 -13.57 9.55 -6.17
CA CYS A 178 -12.43 9.39 -7.06
C CYS A 178 -11.60 8.12 -6.77
N VAL A 179 -11.98 7.31 -5.76
CA VAL A 179 -11.42 5.97 -5.55
C VAL A 179 -12.15 4.89 -6.35
N SER A 180 -13.31 5.21 -6.93
CA SER A 180 -14.08 4.26 -7.72
C SER A 180 -13.41 4.00 -9.06
N PHE A 181 -13.36 2.74 -9.48
CA PHE A 181 -12.78 2.38 -10.77
C PHE A 181 -13.63 2.91 -11.92
N PRO A 182 -13.03 3.57 -12.92
CA PRO A 182 -13.72 3.87 -14.18
C PRO A 182 -14.26 2.58 -14.78
N LYS A 183 -15.54 2.58 -15.19
CA LYS A 183 -16.23 1.39 -15.70
C LYS A 183 -15.45 0.67 -16.82
N PRO A 184 -14.85 1.36 -17.81
CA PRO A 184 -14.10 0.70 -18.88
C PRO A 184 -12.81 0.01 -18.39
N SER A 185 -12.17 0.54 -17.34
CA SER A 185 -10.92 0.00 -16.78
C SER A 185 -11.10 -1.00 -15.64
N ILE A 186 -12.33 -1.34 -15.28
CA ILE A 186 -12.62 -2.15 -14.09
C ILE A 186 -11.97 -3.55 -14.15
N ASN A 187 -11.94 -4.19 -15.32
CA ASN A 187 -11.32 -5.51 -15.48
C ASN A 187 -9.80 -5.47 -15.26
N ARG A 188 -9.14 -4.38 -15.70
CA ARG A 188 -7.70 -4.19 -15.49
C ARG A 188 -7.41 -3.90 -14.02
N ALA A 189 -8.24 -3.10 -13.37
CA ALA A 189 -8.15 -2.85 -11.94
C ALA A 189 -8.28 -4.16 -11.15
N TYR A 190 -9.32 -4.96 -11.39
CA TYR A 190 -9.47 -6.27 -10.74
C TYR A 190 -8.25 -7.17 -10.98
N GLY A 191 -7.76 -7.26 -12.22
CA GLY A 191 -6.55 -8.01 -12.54
C GLY A 191 -5.32 -7.52 -11.73
N PHE A 192 -5.14 -6.22 -11.59
CA PHE A 192 -4.09 -5.62 -10.77
C PHE A 192 -4.20 -6.03 -9.29
N TYR A 193 -5.39 -5.94 -8.68
CA TYR A 193 -5.58 -6.35 -7.28
C TYR A 193 -5.37 -7.84 -7.05
N ILE A 194 -5.75 -8.69 -8.00
CA ILE A 194 -5.45 -10.13 -7.94
C ILE A 194 -3.94 -10.36 -7.95
N VAL A 195 -3.20 -9.70 -8.86
CA VAL A 195 -1.74 -9.79 -8.91
C VAL A 195 -1.11 -9.30 -7.60
N CYS A 196 -1.56 -8.15 -7.06
CA CYS A 196 -1.11 -7.67 -5.75
C CYS A 196 -1.36 -8.69 -4.63
N SER A 197 -2.52 -9.34 -4.62
CA SER A 197 -2.86 -10.37 -3.62
C SER A 197 -1.96 -11.60 -3.73
N LEU A 198 -1.66 -12.05 -4.95
CA LEU A 198 -0.74 -13.17 -5.18
C LEU A 198 0.70 -12.81 -4.77
N VAL A 199 1.16 -11.60 -5.10
CA VAL A 199 2.50 -11.11 -4.74
C VAL A 199 2.64 -10.96 -3.23
N THR A 200 1.64 -10.42 -2.53
CA THR A 200 1.68 -10.31 -1.05
C THR A 200 1.74 -11.68 -0.39
N PHE A 201 0.95 -12.64 -0.88
CA PHE A 201 1.01 -14.01 -0.39
C PHE A 201 2.39 -14.64 -0.63
N PHE A 202 2.95 -14.48 -1.82
CA PHE A 202 4.31 -14.95 -2.13
C PHE A 202 5.38 -14.30 -1.24
N ASN A 203 5.28 -13.00 -1.00
CA ASN A 203 6.17 -12.27 -0.10
C ASN A 203 6.09 -12.80 1.32
N LEU A 204 4.88 -13.07 1.83
CA LEU A 204 4.67 -13.66 3.15
C LEU A 204 5.32 -15.05 3.26
N VAL A 205 5.03 -15.95 2.32
CA VAL A 205 5.60 -17.31 2.29
C VAL A 205 7.13 -17.24 2.24
N THR A 206 7.68 -16.44 1.33
CA THR A 206 9.14 -16.31 1.15
C THR A 206 9.80 -15.75 2.41
N THR A 207 9.19 -14.76 3.06
CA THR A 207 9.73 -14.18 4.30
C THR A 207 9.73 -15.21 5.44
N ILE A 208 8.67 -16.02 5.57
CA ILE A 208 8.61 -17.11 6.55
C ILE A 208 9.71 -18.14 6.28
N LEU A 209 9.94 -18.51 5.02
CA LEU A 209 10.99 -19.45 4.63
C LEU A 209 12.39 -18.91 4.96
N ILE A 210 12.67 -17.64 4.62
CA ILE A 210 13.94 -16.97 4.96
C ILE A 210 14.13 -16.92 6.48
N MET A 211 13.08 -16.60 7.24
CA MET A 211 13.13 -16.56 8.70
C MET A 211 13.47 -17.94 9.28
N ARG A 212 12.79 -19.01 8.84
CA ARG A 212 13.05 -20.39 9.28
C ARG A 212 14.48 -20.82 8.94
N TYR A 213 14.95 -20.47 7.75
CA TYR A 213 16.30 -20.78 7.30
C TYR A 213 17.36 -20.06 8.15
N ASN A 214 17.18 -18.76 8.43
CA ASN A 214 18.08 -17.97 9.26
C ASN A 214 18.12 -18.48 10.71
N LYS A 215 16.97 -18.87 11.30
CA LYS A 215 16.92 -19.52 12.62
C LYS A 215 17.72 -20.82 12.64
N LYS A 216 17.56 -21.70 11.65
CA LYS A 216 18.32 -22.96 11.54
C LYS A 216 19.84 -22.73 11.48
N LEU A 217 20.27 -21.72 10.73
CA LEU A 217 21.69 -21.35 10.61
C LEU A 217 22.31 -20.75 11.88
N GLU A 218 21.52 -20.01 12.68
CA GLU A 218 22.00 -19.52 13.97
C GLU A 218 22.41 -20.66 14.89
N TYR A 219 21.58 -21.71 14.98
CA TYR A 219 21.90 -22.91 15.78
C TYR A 219 23.20 -23.58 15.34
N ALA A 220 23.48 -23.60 14.03
CA ALA A 220 24.70 -24.20 13.47
C ALA A 220 25.98 -23.35 13.69
N THR A 221 25.86 -22.05 13.98
CA THR A 221 27.00 -21.10 14.04
C THR A 221 27.26 -20.52 15.42
N ARG A 222 26.75 -21.20 16.47
CA ARG A 222 26.71 -20.75 17.87
C ARG A 222 28.03 -20.21 18.45
N PHE A 223 29.18 -20.72 17.99
CA PHE A 223 30.49 -20.39 18.57
C PHE A 223 31.24 -19.23 17.89
N LYS A 224 30.75 -18.69 16.76
CA LYS A 224 31.40 -17.56 16.05
C LYS A 224 30.66 -16.25 16.30
N VAL A 225 31.14 -15.44 17.27
CA VAL A 225 30.47 -14.22 17.75
C VAL A 225 30.12 -13.23 16.63
N GLY A 226 31.06 -12.90 15.73
CA GLY A 226 30.81 -11.96 14.62
C GLY A 226 29.86 -12.51 13.54
N ALA A 227 29.83 -13.83 13.33
CA ALA A 227 28.84 -14.46 12.44
C ALA A 227 27.45 -14.45 13.10
N ARG A 228 27.39 -14.67 14.41
CA ARG A 228 26.15 -14.65 15.19
C ARG A 228 25.49 -13.27 15.23
N PHE A 229 26.26 -12.18 15.39
CA PHE A 229 25.71 -10.82 15.35
C PHE A 229 25.02 -10.51 14.01
N ARG A 230 25.70 -10.75 12.88
CA ARG A 230 25.11 -10.56 11.54
C ARG A 230 23.89 -11.44 11.29
N LYS A 231 23.88 -12.67 11.82
CA LYS A 231 22.73 -13.58 11.70
C LYS A 231 21.56 -13.16 12.57
N ARG A 232 21.80 -12.67 13.78
CA ARG A 232 20.75 -12.13 14.66
C ARG A 232 20.12 -10.87 14.07
N GLU A 233 20.92 -10.02 13.44
CA GLU A 233 20.44 -8.89 12.63
C GLU A 233 19.50 -9.34 11.52
N ALA A 234 19.91 -10.35 10.73
CA ALA A 234 19.06 -10.91 9.68
C ALA A 234 17.75 -11.50 10.25
N ILE A 235 17.77 -12.15 11.42
CA ILE A 235 16.58 -12.74 12.04
C ILE A 235 15.60 -11.66 12.51
N GLU A 236 16.03 -10.70 13.34
CA GLU A 236 15.12 -9.67 13.89
C GLU A 236 14.52 -8.77 12.80
N SER A 237 15.30 -8.47 11.76
CA SER A 237 14.81 -7.70 10.62
C SER A 237 13.83 -8.50 9.76
N THR A 238 14.11 -9.78 9.49
CA THR A 238 13.19 -10.65 8.74
C THR A 238 11.89 -10.88 9.51
N GLU A 239 11.94 -10.97 10.85
CA GLU A 239 10.75 -11.07 11.70
C GLU A 239 9.87 -9.81 11.59
N THR A 240 10.49 -8.63 11.61
CA THR A 240 9.76 -7.35 11.41
C THR A 240 9.14 -7.28 10.01
N VAL A 241 9.87 -7.68 8.97
CA VAL A 241 9.35 -7.76 7.60
C VAL A 241 8.24 -8.80 7.49
N CYS A 242 8.33 -9.92 8.22
CA CYS A 242 7.30 -10.95 8.26
C CYS A 242 6.00 -10.45 8.89
N PHE A 243 6.10 -9.72 9.99
CA PHE A 243 4.95 -9.09 10.63
C PHE A 243 4.27 -8.08 9.70
N LEU A 244 5.07 -7.24 9.05
CA LEU A 244 4.57 -6.28 8.06
C LEU A 244 3.93 -6.99 6.86
N ALA A 245 4.50 -8.11 6.42
CA ALA A 245 3.93 -8.89 5.33
C ALA A 245 2.60 -9.56 5.71
N LEU A 246 2.49 -10.02 6.94
CA LEU A 246 1.28 -10.60 7.49
C LEU A 246 0.17 -9.55 7.59
N SER A 247 0.48 -8.36 8.11
CA SER A 247 -0.51 -7.28 8.22
C SER A 247 -1.01 -6.83 6.85
N GLN A 248 -0.11 -6.64 5.88
CA GLN A 248 -0.48 -6.29 4.50
C GLN A 248 -1.33 -7.38 3.83
N PHE A 249 -1.01 -8.67 4.03
CA PHE A 249 -1.80 -9.78 3.50
C PHE A 249 -3.21 -9.81 4.08
N VAL A 250 -3.34 -9.70 5.41
CA VAL A 250 -4.65 -9.70 6.08
C VAL A 250 -5.51 -8.52 5.61
N LEU A 251 -4.93 -7.32 5.53
CA LEU A 251 -5.65 -6.13 5.07
C LEU A 251 -6.06 -6.23 3.59
N MET A 252 -5.19 -6.75 2.73
CA MET A 252 -5.55 -6.94 1.32
C MET A 252 -6.62 -8.00 1.11
N PHE A 253 -6.64 -9.04 1.94
CA PHE A 253 -7.70 -10.04 1.92
C PHE A 253 -9.07 -9.43 2.24
N PHE A 254 -9.14 -8.56 3.27
CA PHE A 254 -10.37 -7.82 3.56
C PHE A 254 -10.74 -6.83 2.46
N TYR A 255 -9.75 -6.21 1.82
CA TYR A 255 -9.97 -5.24 0.75
C TYR A 255 -10.48 -5.88 -0.55
N CYS A 256 -10.05 -7.10 -0.88
CA CYS A 256 -10.51 -7.83 -2.07
C CYS A 256 -11.77 -8.67 -1.82
N GLY A 257 -12.09 -8.97 -0.56
CA GLY A 257 -13.27 -9.76 -0.16
C GLY A 257 -14.51 -8.92 0.16
N ALA A 258 -14.40 -7.59 0.18
CA ALA A 258 -15.48 -6.62 0.33
C ALA A 258 -15.93 -6.09 -1.04
#